data_AF-A0A5Q4ENM0-F1
#
_entry.id   AF-A0A5Q4ENM0-F1
#
_cell.length_a   1.000
_cell.length_b   1.000
_cell.length_c   1.000
_cell.angle_alpha   90.00
_cell.angle_beta   90.00
_cell.angle_gamma   90.00
#
_symmetry.space_group_name_H-M   'P 1'
#
loop_
_entity.id
_entity.type
_entity.pdbx_description
1 polymer ?
#
loop_
_entity_poly.entity_id
_entity_poly.type
_entity_poly.pdbx_seq_one_letter_code
_entity_poly.pdbx_strand_id
1 'polypeptide(L)' 'MVDMLRTTLTLMLKIVAPILGTGIVIGLSISIFQSVTSIQDQTLTFVPKIFGMVTVVVVLMSWIAERISDFAIEMFTF' A
#
# COMPACT_ATOMS: atom_id res chain seq x y z
N MET A 1 8.50 -7.17 -27.24
CA MET A 1 8.35 -8.03 -26.04
C MET A 1 9.09 -7.46 -24.84
N VAL A 2 10.38 -7.10 -24.95
CA VAL A 2 11.14 -6.49 -23.83
C VAL A 2 10.55 -5.15 -23.39
N ASP A 3 10.05 -4.34 -24.32
CA ASP A 3 9.45 -3.03 -24.00
C ASP A 3 8.15 -3.15 -23.18
N MET A 4 7.26 -4.08 -23.56
CA MET A 4 6.06 -4.38 -22.76
C MET A 4 6.41 -4.84 -21.35
N LEU A 5 7.43 -5.69 -21.22
CA LEU A 5 7.90 -6.16 -19.91
C LEU A 5 8.41 -4.98 -19.05
N ARG A 6 9.15 -4.07 -19.66
CA ARG A 6 9.71 -2.87 -19.01
C ARG A 6 8.61 -1.89 -18.58
N THR A 7 7.59 -1.68 -19.41
CA THR A 7 6.42 -0.84 -19.08
C THR A 7 5.62 -1.44 -17.92
N THR A 8 5.30 -2.74 -17.98
CA THR A 8 4.59 -3.45 -16.90
C THR A 8 5.35 -3.37 -15.57
N LEU A 9 6.66 -3.61 -15.57
CA LEU A 9 7.49 -3.52 -14.36
C LEU A 9 7.55 -2.09 -13.81
N THR A 10 7.62 -1.09 -14.67
CA THR A 10 7.66 0.32 -14.26
C THR A 10 6.32 0.77 -13.68
N LEU A 11 5.20 0.31 -14.24
CA LEU A 11 3.86 0.53 -13.69
C LEU A 11 3.69 -0.15 -12.33
N MET A 12 4.07 -1.42 -12.23
CA MET A 12 4.10 -2.15 -10.95
C MET A 12 4.92 -1.39 -9.90
N LEU A 13 6.13 -0.95 -10.24
CA LEU A 13 6.99 -0.20 -9.32
C LEU A 13 6.34 1.11 -8.88
N LYS A 14 5.73 1.85 -9.81
CA LYS A 14 4.98 3.07 -9.52
C LYS A 14 3.81 2.80 -8.58
N ILE A 15 3.09 1.69 -8.75
CA ILE A 15 1.95 1.29 -7.91
C ILE A 15 2.40 0.90 -6.51
N VAL A 16 3.45 0.08 -6.41
CA VAL A 16 3.95 -0.47 -5.16
C VAL A 16 4.67 0.59 -4.31
N ALA A 17 5.32 1.57 -4.92
CA ALA A 17 6.06 2.63 -4.22
C ALA A 17 5.24 3.41 -3.17
N PRO A 18 4.08 4.01 -3.50
CA PRO A 18 3.26 4.70 -2.51
C PRO A 18 2.66 3.73 -1.50
N ILE A 19 2.22 2.53 -1.91
CA ILE A 19 1.66 1.51 -1.00
C ILE A 19 2.65 1.12 0.09
N LEU A 20 3.90 0.82 -0.30
CA LEU A 20 4.97 0.51 0.65
C LEU A 20 5.30 1.72 1.52
N GLY A 21 5.36 2.91 0.93
CA GLY A 21 5.61 4.15 1.67
C GLY A 21 4.61 4.40 2.79
N THR A 22 3.30 4.38 2.50
CA THR A 22 2.27 4.54 3.54
C THR A 22 2.25 3.38 4.53
N GLY A 23 2.45 2.14 4.06
CA GLY A 23 2.54 0.97 4.93
C GLY A 23 3.67 1.06 5.94
N ILE A 24 4.85 1.53 5.51
CA ILE A 24 6.02 1.74 6.37
C ILE A 24 5.74 2.86 7.39
N VAL A 25 5.22 4.01 6.97
CA VAL A 25 4.93 5.15 7.86
C VAL A 25 3.95 4.75 8.96
N ILE A 26 2.87 4.05 8.59
CA ILE A 26 1.81 3.69 9.53
C ILE A 26 2.25 2.52 10.41
N GLY A 27 2.92 1.52 9.84
CA GLY A 27 3.53 0.43 10.60
C GLY A 27 4.51 0.93 11.66
N LEU A 28 5.43 1.83 11.27
CA LEU A 28 6.37 2.47 12.19
C LEU A 28 5.66 3.28 13.27
N SER A 29 4.69 4.11 12.90
CA SER A 29 3.94 4.92 13.86
C SER A 29 3.31 4.04 14.94
N ILE A 30 2.60 2.98 14.54
CA ILE A 30 1.95 2.05 15.46
C ILE A 30 2.98 1.29 16.31
N SER A 31 4.08 0.81 15.72
CA SER A 31 5.14 0.12 16.45
C SER A 31 5.82 1.01 17.50
N ILE A 32 6.00 2.30 17.21
CA ILE A 32 6.53 3.27 18.18
C ILE A 32 5.53 3.50 19.31
N PHE A 33 4.25 3.71 19.02
CA PHE A 33 3.22 3.87 20.05
C PHE A 33 3.08 2.63 20.95
N GLN A 34 3.19 1.44 20.36
CA GLN A 34 3.23 0.18 21.09
C GLN A 34 4.45 0.10 22.01
N SER A 35 5.63 0.49 21.54
CA SER A 35 6.89 0.44 22.30
C SER A 35 6.96 1.50 23.41
N VAL A 36 6.51 2.73 23.15
CA VAL A 36 6.62 3.87 24.09
C VAL A 36 5.68 3.69 25.29
N THR A 37 4.50 3.11 25.06
CA THR A 37 3.48 2.95 26.12
C THR A 37 3.70 1.67 26.94
N SER A 38 4.67 0.82 26.59
CA SER A 38 4.93 -0.49 27.22
C SER A 38 3.72 -1.44 27.29
N ILE A 39 2.67 -1.18 26.52
CA ILE A 39 1.46 -2.03 26.45
C ILE A 39 1.79 -3.22 25.56
N GLN A 40 2.21 -4.33 26.18
CA GLN A 40 2.42 -5.63 25.52
C GLN A 40 1.12 -6.44 25.36
N ASP A 41 -0.03 -5.85 25.67
CA ASP A 41 -1.33 -6.49 25.52
C ASP A 41 -1.69 -6.56 24.02
N GLN A 42 -1.56 -7.76 23.45
CA GLN A 42 -1.76 -8.00 22.01
C GLN A 42 -3.18 -7.63 21.55
N THR A 43 -4.16 -7.67 22.43
CA THR A 43 -5.56 -7.34 22.15
C THR A 43 -5.79 -5.84 21.94
N LEU A 44 -5.18 -5.00 22.80
CA LEU A 44 -5.29 -3.53 22.71
C LEU A 44 -4.50 -2.96 21.52
N THR A 45 -3.40 -3.58 21.15
CA THR A 45 -2.59 -3.17 19.99
C THR A 45 -3.16 -3.66 18.65
N PHE A 46 -4.06 -4.64 18.66
CA PHE A 46 -4.72 -5.14 17.45
C PHE A 46 -5.69 -4.11 16.85
N VAL A 47 -6.46 -3.42 17.71
CA VAL A 47 -7.54 -2.52 17.26
C VAL A 47 -7.00 -1.30 16.48
N PRO A 48 -6.03 -0.52 16.99
CA PRO A 48 -5.46 0.61 16.25
C PRO A 48 -4.75 0.14 14.97
N LYS A 49 -4.13 -1.04 15.01
CA LYS A 49 -3.41 -1.61 13.86
C LYS A 49 -4.33 -1.98 12.71
N ILE A 50 -5.46 -2.63 13.00
CA ILE A 50 -6.49 -2.95 12.01
C ILE A 50 -7.08 -1.66 11.42
N PHE A 51 -7.40 -0.68 12.28
CA PHE A 51 -7.97 0.60 11.82
C PHE A 51 -6.99 1.34 10.88
N GLY A 52 -5.71 1.36 11.23
CA GLY A 52 -4.65 1.91 10.38
C GLY A 52 -4.56 1.20 9.03
N MET A 53 -4.51 -0.14 9.03
CA MET A 53 -4.44 -0.92 7.77
C MET A 53 -5.69 -0.74 6.90
N VAL A 54 -6.89 -0.74 7.48
CA VAL A 54 -8.15 -0.54 6.74
C VAL A 54 -8.18 0.85 6.12
N THR A 55 -7.81 1.89 6.87
CA THR A 55 -7.77 3.27 6.36
C THR A 55 -6.82 3.39 5.16
N VAL A 56 -5.64 2.77 5.25
CA VAL A 56 -4.65 2.74 4.17
C VAL A 56 -5.20 2.06 2.93
N VAL A 57 -5.81 0.90 3.09
CA VAL A 57 -6.40 0.15 1.98
C VAL A 57 -7.53 0.94 1.32
N VAL A 58 -8.42 1.57 2.09
CA VAL A 58 -9.54 2.36 1.56
C VAL A 58 -9.04 3.57 0.75
N VAL A 59 -8.03 4.28 1.25
CA VAL A 59 -7.44 5.42 0.54
C VAL A 59 -6.70 4.98 -0.73
N LEU A 60 -5.94 3.88 -0.65
CA LEU A 60 -5.20 3.34 -1.80
C LEU A 60 -6.09 2.64 -2.82
N MET A 61 -7.29 2.17 -2.44
CA MET A 61 -8.19 1.40 -3.30
C MET A 61 -8.58 2.15 -4.57
N SER A 62 -8.98 3.42 -4.45
CA SER A 62 -9.34 4.24 -5.61
C SER A 62 -8.15 4.44 -6.55
N TRP A 63 -6.96 4.63 -5.98
CA TRP A 63 -5.75 4.90 -6.74
C TRP A 63 -5.21 3.65 -7.45
N ILE A 64 -5.25 2.49 -6.79
CA ILE A 64 -4.90 1.19 -7.39
C ILE A 64 -5.82 0.88 -8.57
N ALA A 65 -7.13 1.12 -8.41
CA ALA A 65 -8.10 0.89 -9.48
C ALA A 65 -7.78 1.73 -10.73
N GLU A 66 -7.46 3.01 -10.55
CA GLU A 66 -7.08 3.92 -11.64
C GLU A 66 -5.84 3.41 -12.40
N ARG A 67 -4.82 2.93 -11.67
CA ARG A 67 -3.58 2.43 -12.28
C ARG A 67 -3.74 1.10 -13.02
N ILE A 68 -4.61 0.22 -12.53
CA ILE A 68 -4.94 -1.03 -13.21
C ILE A 68 -5.72 -0.72 -14.51
N SER A 69 -6.65 0.23 -14.45
CA SER A 69 -7.38 0.68 -15.64
C SER A 69 -6.47 1.31 -16.69
N ASP A 70 -5.55 2.19 -16.29
CA ASP A 70 -4.56 2.79 -17.20
C ASP A 70 -3.70 1.72 -17.88
N PHE A 71 -3.22 0.74 -17.11
CA PHE A 71 -2.46 -0.38 -17.65
C PHE A 71 -3.27 -1.24 -18.63
N ALA A 72 -4.54 -1.51 -18.32
CA ALA A 72 -5.41 -2.26 -19.20
C ALA A 72 -5.62 -1.52 -20.53
N ILE A 73 -5.88 -0.22 -20.50
CA ILE A 73 -6.04 0.61 -21.70
C ILE A 73 -4.76 0.63 -22.53
N GLU A 74 -3.60 0.78 -21.89
CA GLU A 74 -2.30 0.75 -22.56
C GLU A 74 -2.07 -0.60 -23.25
N MET A 75 -2.40 -1.72 -22.61
CA MET A 75 -2.31 -3.05 -23.21
C MET A 75 -3.26 -3.27 -24.40
N PHE A 76 -4.49 -2.76 -24.35
CA PHE A 76 -5.48 -2.92 -25.43
C PHE A 76 -5.24 -1.99 -26.63
N THR A 77 -4.47 -0.92 -26.46
CA THR A 77 -4.15 0.04 -27.52
C THR A 77 -2.94 -0.42 -28.37
N PHE A 78 -2.19 -1.42 -27.91
CA PHE A 78 -1.10 -2.07 -28.65
C PHE A 78 -1.56 -3.22 -29.56
#